data_AF-A0A0L7CXI3-F1
#
_entry.id   AF-A0A0L7CXI3-F1
#
_cell.length_a   1.000
_cell.length_b   1.000
_cell.length_c   1.000
_cell.angle_alpha   90.00
_cell.angle_beta   90.00
_cell.angle_gamma   90.00
#
_symmetry.space_group_name_H-M   'P 1'
#
loop_
_entity.id
_entity.type
_entity.pdbx_description
1 polymer ?
#
loop_
_entity_poly.entity_id
_entity_poly.type
_entity_poly.pdbx_seq_one_letter_code
_entity_poly.pdbx_strand_id
1 'polypeptide(L)' 'MGAASVRFAKHKTKPKAVLVTRVRNSQDGDDRARIFNPIVWDIAATDFQVRFWRLDTHNWAESWPLTFSYLAIW' A
#
# COMPACT_ATOMS: atom_id res chain seq x y z
N MET A 1 -11.59 8.70 -3.60
CA MET A 1 -11.28 7.87 -2.40
C MET A 1 -10.46 6.68 -2.88
N GLY A 2 -9.19 6.56 -2.49
CA GLY A 2 -8.24 5.58 -3.05
C GLY A 2 -7.26 5.04 -2.01
N ALA A 3 -7.77 4.74 -0.81
CA ALA A 3 -6.99 4.13 0.26
C ALA A 3 -7.53 2.72 0.54
N ALA A 4 -6.61 1.75 0.68
CA ALA A 4 -6.94 0.42 1.14
C ALA A 4 -6.65 0.33 2.64
N SER A 5 -7.63 -0.15 3.41
CA SER A 5 -7.47 -0.43 4.84
C SER A 5 -7.18 -1.91 5.04
N VAL A 6 -6.10 -2.22 5.75
CA VAL A 6 -5.67 -3.60 6.03
C VAL A 6 -5.75 -3.84 7.52
N ARG A 7 -6.64 -4.75 7.93
CA ARG A 7 -6.81 -5.13 9.34
C ARG A 7 -5.81 -6.20 9.75
N PHE A 8 -5.18 -6.02 10.91
CA PHE A 8 -4.33 -7.02 11.52
C PHE A 8 -5.17 -8.10 12.18
N ALA A 9 -4.83 -9.37 11.96
CA ALA A 9 -5.63 -10.49 12.48
C ALA A 9 -5.47 -10.76 13.98
N LYS A 10 -4.28 -10.50 14.55
CA LYS A 10 -3.91 -11.00 15.88
C LYS A 10 -3.51 -9.93 16.90
N HIS A 11 -3.11 -8.75 16.45
CA HIS A 11 -2.51 -7.73 17.32
C HIS A 11 -3.54 -6.67 17.73
N LYS A 12 -3.42 -6.20 18.98
CA LYS A 12 -4.26 -5.14 19.57
C LYS A 12 -3.48 -3.88 19.94
N THR A 13 -2.19 -3.84 19.61
CA THR A 13 -1.29 -2.71 19.85
C THR A 13 -0.76 -2.19 18.52
N LYS A 14 -0.48 -0.89 18.47
CA LYS A 14 0.06 -0.24 17.27
C LYS A 14 1.45 -0.81 16.95
N PRO A 15 1.71 -1.28 15.71
CA PRO A 15 3.04 -1.71 15.31
C PRO A 15 4.00 -0.52 15.28
N LYS A 16 5.28 -0.78 15.56
CA LYS A 16 6.37 0.21 15.46
C LYS A 16 6.60 0.67 14.02
N ALA A 17 6.39 -0.24 13.06
CA ALA A 17 6.54 0.05 11.65
C ALA A 17 5.63 -0.83 10.79
N VAL A 18 5.24 -0.29 9.63
CA VAL A 18 4.61 -1.05 8.54
C VAL A 18 5.39 -0.74 7.26
N LEU A 19 5.90 -1.78 6.62
CA LEU A 19 6.50 -1.71 5.30
C LEU A 19 5.47 -2.21 4.28
N VAL A 20 5.29 -1.46 3.19
CA VAL A 20 4.46 -1.88 2.05
C VAL A 20 5.31 -1.90 0.80
N THR A 21 5.21 -2.99 0.05
CA THR A 21 5.83 -3.13 -1.26
C THR A 21 4.77 -3.45 -2.30
N ARG A 22 4.89 -2.81 -3.45
CA ARG A 22 4.03 -3.10 -4.59
C ARG A 22 4.48 -4.42 -5.21
N VAL A 23 3.54 -5.34 -5.44
CA VAL A 23 3.81 -6.61 -6.09
C VAL A 23 3.64 -6.43 -7.59
N ARG A 24 4.58 -6.98 -8.36
CA ARG A 24 4.48 -6.96 -9.82
C ARG A 24 3.39 -7.94 -10.27
N ASN A 25 2.40 -7.45 -11.01
CA ASN A 25 1.49 -8.32 -11.74
C ASN A 25 2.18 -8.76 -13.04
N SER A 26 2.00 -10.02 -13.45
CA SER A 26 2.56 -10.57 -14.69
C SER A 26 2.05 -9.83 -15.93
N GLN A 27 0.90 -9.17 -15.84
CA GLN A 27 0.31 -8.35 -16.90
C GLN A 27 0.87 -6.92 -16.95
N ASP A 28 1.70 -6.51 -15.98
CA ASP A 28 2.33 -5.20 -15.99
C ASP A 28 3.62 -5.21 -16.82
N GLY A 29 3.62 -4.38 -17.87
CA GLY A 29 4.87 -3.95 -18.50
C GLY A 29 5.82 -3.31 -17.46
N ASP A 30 7.13 -3.36 -17.73
CA ASP A 30 8.16 -2.89 -16.81
C ASP A 30 7.94 -1.44 -16.33
N ASP A 31 7.42 -0.58 -17.20
CA ASP A 31 7.15 0.83 -16.88
C ASP A 31 6.03 0.98 -15.86
N ARG A 32 4.94 0.21 -16.01
CA ARG A 32 3.82 0.23 -15.06
C ARG A 32 4.24 -0.24 -13.67
N ALA A 33 5.28 -1.07 -13.58
CA ALA A 33 5.76 -1.53 -12.29
C ALA A 33 6.49 -0.46 -11.48
N ARG A 34 6.95 0.62 -12.11
CA ARG A 34 7.79 1.64 -11.49
C ARG A 34 7.07 2.95 -11.19
N ILE A 35 5.85 3.15 -11.69
CA ILE A 35 5.12 4.42 -11.55
C ILE A 35 4.31 4.55 -10.27
N PHE A 36 4.09 3.46 -9.52
CA PHE A 36 3.26 3.49 -8.30
C PHE A 36 4.13 3.43 -7.05
N ASN A 37 4.09 4.49 -6.26
CA ASN A 37 4.76 4.54 -4.96
C ASN A 37 3.76 4.27 -3.83
N PRO A 38 3.93 3.20 -3.03
CA PRO A 38 3.09 2.96 -1.86
C PRO A 38 3.39 3.98 -0.75
N ILE A 39 2.35 4.53 -0.15
CA ILE A 39 2.41 5.44 0.99
C ILE A 39 1.53 4.87 2.10
N VAL A 40 2.16 4.56 3.24
CA VAL A 40 1.42 4.26 4.47
C VAL A 40 0.92 5.58 5.04
N TRP A 41 -0.39 5.75 5.06
CA TRP A 41 -1.04 7.02 5.41
C TRP A 41 -1.29 7.14 6.91
N ASP A 42 -1.83 6.09 7.52
CA ASP A 42 -2.06 6.01 8.96
C ASP A 42 -1.85 4.59 9.46
N ILE A 43 -1.42 4.47 10.72
CA ILE A 43 -1.17 3.21 11.41
C ILE A 43 -1.87 3.28 12.76
N ALA A 44 -2.90 2.45 12.91
CA ALA A 44 -3.66 2.27 14.14
C ALA A 44 -3.26 0.96 14.85
N ALA A 45 -3.92 0.67 15.97
CA ALA A 45 -3.67 -0.55 16.72
C ALA A 45 -4.19 -1.82 16.01
N THR A 46 -5.25 -1.68 15.22
CA THR A 46 -5.98 -2.79 14.60
C THR A 46 -5.83 -2.85 13.08
N ASP A 47 -5.35 -1.78 12.46
CA ASP A 47 -5.21 -1.68 11.02
C ASP A 47 -4.17 -0.62 10.63
N PHE A 48 -3.88 -0.57 9.33
CA PHE A 48 -3.22 0.55 8.69
C PHE A 48 -3.91 0.87 7.37
N GLN A 49 -3.68 2.10 6.89
CA GLN A 49 -4.14 2.56 5.60
C GLN A 49 -2.96 2.73 4.64
N VAL A 50 -3.11 2.23 3.42
CA VAL A 50 -2.15 2.44 2.33
C VAL A 50 -2.82 3.13 1.15
N ARG A 51 -2.07 4.03 0.52
CA ARG A 51 -2.43 4.69 -0.75
C ARG A 51 -1.29 4.51 -1.75
N PHE A 52 -1.60 4.63 -3.03
CA PHE A 52 -0.59 4.57 -4.09
C PHE A 52 -0.56 5.89 -4.84
N TRP A 53 0.60 6.52 -4.82
CA TRP A 53 0.86 7.74 -5.57
C TRP A 53 1.41 7.39 -6.96
N ARG A 54 0.86 7.99 -8.00
CA ARG A 54 1.34 7.86 -9.36
C ARG A 54 2.40 8.91 -9.64
N LEU A 55 3.61 8.45 -9.94
CA LEU A 55 4.76 9.31 -10.23
C LEU A 55 4.68 9.96 -11.62
N ASP A 56 4.01 9.31 -12.57
CA ASP A 56 3.84 9.81 -13.94
C ASP A 56 2.82 10.95 -14.02
N THR A 57 1.67 10.80 -13.37
CA THR A 57 0.58 11.78 -13.41
C THR A 57 0.52 12.69 -12.19
N HIS A 58 1.36 12.47 -11.18
CA HIS A 58 1.32 13.19 -9.91
C HIS A 58 -0.09 13.21 -9.30
N ASN A 59 -0.73 12.04 -9.24
CA ASN A 59 -2.09 11.91 -8.70
C ASN A 59 -2.26 10.56 -7.98
N TRP A 60 -3.34 10.40 -7.21
CA TRP A 60 -3.65 9.15 -6.55
C TRP A 60 -4.15 8.08 -7.53
N ALA A 61 -3.80 6.83 -7.27
CA ALA A 61 -4.21 5.67 -8.09
C ALA A 61 -5.65 5.23 -7.76
N GLU A 62 -6.66 6.06 -8.05
CA GLU A 62 -8.04 5.82 -7.59
C GLU A 62 -8.74 4.62 -8.27
N SER A 63 -8.51 4.41 -9.57
CA SER A 63 -9.20 3.39 -10.38
C SER A 63 -8.29 2.25 -10.85
N TRP A 64 -7.10 2.11 -10.28
CA TRP A 64 -6.11 1.12 -10.71
C TRP A 64 -6.17 -0.15 -9.86
N PRO A 65 -6.27 -1.35 -10.46
CA PRO A 65 -6.15 -2.60 -9.74
C PRO A 65 -4.68 -2.83 -9.36
N LEU A 66 -4.35 -2.61 -8.08
CA LEU A 66 -2.99 -2.76 -7.55
C LEU A 66 -2.93 -3.90 -6.53
N THR A 67 -1.84 -4.67 -6.60
CA THR A 67 -1.52 -5.72 -5.63
C THR A 67 -0.28 -5.31 -4.83
N PHE A 68 -0.29 -5.58 -3.54
CA PHE A 68 0.82 -5.25 -2.65
C PHE A 68 0.99 -6.30 -1.56
N SER A 69 2.20 -6.36 -1.02
CA SER A 69 2.54 -7.12 0.18
C SER A 69 2.87 -6.14 1.30
N TYR A 70 2.70 -6.57 2.53
CA TYR A 70 3.06 -5.76 3.69
C TYR A 70 3.73 -6.60 4.78
N LEU A 71 4.55 -5.92 5.59
CA LEU A 71 5.15 -6.45 6.81
C LEU A 71 4.89 -5.45 7.94
N ALA A 72 4.26 -5.88 9.02
CA ALA A 72 4.07 -5.10 10.23
C ALA A 72 4.96 -5.64 11.35
N ILE A 73 5.60 -4.74 12.11
CA ILE A 73 6.59 -5.06 13.14
C ILE A 73 6.14 -4.46 14.47
N TRP A 74 6.08 -5.27 15.54
CA TRP A 74 5.64 -4.87 16.89
C TRP A 74 6.80 -4.61 17.86
#